data_AF-A0A952KEJ7-F1
#
_entry.id   AF-A0A952KEJ7-F1
#
_cell.length_a   1.000
_cell.length_b   1.000
_cell.length_c   1.000
_cell.angle_alpha   90.00
_cell.angle_beta   90.00
_cell.angle_gamma   90.00
#
_symmetry.space_group_name_H-M   'P 1'
#
loop_
_entity.id
_entity.type
_entity.pdbx_description
1 polymer ?
#
loop_
_entity_poly.entity_id
_entity_poly.type
_entity_poly.pdbx_seq_one_letter_code
_entity_poly.pdbx_strand_id
1 'polypeptide(L)'
;MTSTSDEDVAHLARLVGLVRSDPDNIRLLSPRDACAVALLLNRLDLLPEPQRHPLAALELLGPAGREMVLDLYHRRAGSDASQDA
;
A
#
# COMPACT_ATOMS: atom_id res chain seq x y z
N MET A 1 -10.54 19.80 10.20
CA MET A 1 -9.12 19.78 9.83
C MET A 1 -8.78 18.32 9.60
N THR A 2 -8.75 17.88 8.35
CA THR A 2 -8.30 16.53 8.01
C THR A 2 -6.82 16.47 8.37
N SER A 3 -6.46 15.61 9.32
CA SER A 3 -5.06 15.37 9.67
C SER A 3 -4.33 14.93 8.39
N THR A 4 -3.10 15.39 8.16
CA THR A 4 -2.26 15.01 7.01
C THR A 4 -2.28 13.50 6.75
N SER A 5 -2.37 12.70 7.81
CA SER A 5 -2.51 11.24 7.77
C SER A 5 -3.75 10.72 7.03
N ASP A 6 -4.91 11.38 7.11
CA ASP A 6 -6.11 10.94 6.40
C ASP A 6 -6.03 11.21 4.89
N GLU A 7 -5.33 12.28 4.50
CA GLU A 7 -5.08 12.58 3.08
C GLU A 7 -4.10 11.58 2.46
N ASP A 8 -3.03 11.25 3.20
CA ASP A 8 -2.06 10.22 2.80
C ASP A 8 -2.73 8.84 2.68
N VAL A 9 -3.59 8.49 3.63
CA VAL A 9 -4.42 7.27 3.60
C VAL A 9 -5.34 7.24 2.39
N ALA A 10 -6.06 8.33 2.11
CA ALA A 10 -6.94 8.42 0.96
C ALA A 10 -6.15 8.38 -0.37
N HIS A 11 -4.96 8.98 -0.40
CA HIS A 11 -4.05 8.90 -1.54
C HIS A 11 -3.64 7.46 -1.83
N LEU A 12 -3.15 6.73 -0.82
CA LEU A 12 -2.78 5.33 -0.97
C LEU A 12 -3.94 4.43 -1.36
N ALA A 13 -5.12 4.64 -0.78
CA ALA A 13 -6.32 3.91 -1.18
C ALA A 13 -6.66 4.10 -2.67
N ARG A 14 -6.50 5.32 -3.21
CA ARG A 14 -6.66 5.59 -4.65
C ARG A 14 -5.64 4.84 -5.49
N LEU A 15 -4.37 4.83 -5.08
CA LEU A 15 -3.32 4.10 -5.79
C LEU A 15 -3.55 2.58 -5.78
N VAL A 16 -4.00 2.04 -4.64
CA VAL A 16 -4.42 0.64 -4.53
C VAL A 16 -5.55 0.32 -5.53
N GLY A 17 -6.56 1.19 -5.64
CA GLY A 17 -7.64 1.03 -6.62
C GLY A 17 -7.13 1.06 -8.07
N LEU A 18 -6.20 1.96 -8.37
CA LEU A 18 -5.57 2.09 -9.69
C LEU A 18 -4.83 0.80 -10.10
N VAL A 19 -4.01 0.25 -9.21
CA VAL A 19 -3.23 -0.98 -9.46
C VAL A 19 -4.10 -2.24 -9.46
N ARG A 20 -5.21 -2.27 -8.69
CA ARG A 20 -6.19 -3.37 -8.79
C ARG A 20 -6.89 -3.41 -10.13
N SER A 21 -7.14 -2.24 -10.73
CA SER A 21 -7.83 -2.14 -12.01
C SER A 21 -6.93 -2.58 -13.16
N ASP A 22 -5.66 -2.18 -13.11
CA ASP A 22 -4.62 -2.63 -14.02
C ASP A 22 -3.27 -2.73 -13.26
N PRO A 23 -2.73 -3.96 -13.07
CA PRO A 23 -1.47 -4.16 -12.36
C PRO A 23 -0.26 -3.43 -12.96
N ASP A 24 -0.26 -3.15 -14.27
CA ASP A 24 0.87 -2.47 -14.93
C ASP A 24 1.02 -1.01 -14.50
N ASN A 25 -0.06 -0.40 -13.97
CA ASN A 25 -0.03 0.97 -13.42
C ASN A 25 0.96 1.13 -12.26
N ILE A 26 1.36 0.04 -11.60
CA ILE A 26 2.34 0.10 -10.50
C ILE A 26 3.68 0.72 -10.96
N ARG A 27 4.01 0.61 -12.25
CA ARG A 27 5.22 1.16 -12.87
C ARG A 27 5.20 2.68 -12.97
N LEU A 28 4.03 3.30 -12.83
CA LEU A 28 3.84 4.76 -12.87
C LEU A 28 4.01 5.40 -11.48
N LEU A 29 4.11 4.59 -10.43
CA LEU A 29 4.17 5.06 -9.05
C LEU A 29 5.61 5.39 -8.65
N SER A 30 5.75 6.24 -7.63
CA SER A 30 7.05 6.40 -6.97
C SER A 30 7.50 5.06 -6.37
N PRO A 31 8.82 4.78 -6.22
CA PRO A 31 9.28 3.53 -5.62
C PRO A 31 8.69 3.26 -4.23
N ARG A 32 8.47 4.32 -3.46
CA ARG A 32 7.86 4.26 -2.13
C ARG A 32 6.39 3.84 -2.22
N ASP A 33 5.62 4.48 -3.09
CA ASP A 33 4.19 4.18 -3.26
C ASP A 33 3.97 2.80 -3.88
N ALA A 34 4.81 2.41 -4.84
CA ALA A 34 4.81 1.07 -5.42
C ALA A 34 4.99 0.00 -4.33
N CYS A 35 5.96 0.18 -3.43
CA CYS A 35 6.19 -0.74 -2.31
C CYS A 35 4.98 -0.81 -1.38
N ALA A 36 4.41 0.34 -0.99
CA ALA A 36 3.22 0.38 -0.13
C ALA A 36 2.02 -0.33 -0.77
N VAL A 37 1.73 -0.03 -2.04
CA VAL A 37 0.62 -0.63 -2.78
C VAL A 37 0.82 -2.14 -2.96
N ALA A 38 2.03 -2.58 -3.33
CA ALA A 38 2.35 -3.99 -3.48
C ALA A 38 2.18 -4.77 -2.17
N LEU A 39 2.59 -4.19 -1.03
CA LEU A 39 2.38 -4.78 0.30
C LEU A 39 0.88 -4.86 0.64
N LEU A 40 0.12 -3.79 0.41
CA LEU A 40 -1.32 -3.75 0.67
C LEU A 40 -2.14 -4.68 -0.23
N LEU A 41 -1.63 -4.99 -1.42
CA LEU A 41 -2.23 -5.95 -2.35
C LEU A 41 -1.70 -7.37 -2.17
N ASN A 42 -0.66 -7.56 -1.35
CA ASN A 42 0.09 -8.81 -1.26
C ASN A 42 0.59 -9.30 -2.65
N ARG A 43 1.07 -8.37 -3.46
CA ARG A 43 1.51 -8.58 -4.86
C ARG A 43 2.92 -8.06 -5.08
N LEU A 44 3.87 -8.55 -4.27
CA LEU A 44 5.28 -8.19 -4.37
C LEU A 44 5.92 -8.64 -5.71
N ASP A 45 5.30 -9.58 -6.42
CA ASP A 45 5.69 -10.00 -7.76
C ASP A 45 5.69 -8.86 -8.78
N LEU A 46 4.88 -7.83 -8.53
CA LEU A 46 4.75 -6.65 -9.37
C LEU A 46 5.92 -5.66 -9.23
N LEU A 47 6.72 -5.81 -8.17
CA LEU A 47 7.89 -4.98 -7.92
C LEU A 47 9.12 -5.50 -8.68
N PRO A 48 10.09 -4.61 -8.99
CA PRO A 48 11.39 -5.04 -9.49
C PRO A 48 12.12 -5.92 -8.47
N GLU A 49 12.97 -6.82 -8.93
CA GLU A 49 13.67 -7.84 -8.12
C GLU A 49 14.24 -7.39 -6.77
N PRO A 50 14.95 -6.25 -6.64
CA PRO A 50 15.47 -5.82 -5.34
C PRO A 50 14.38 -5.54 -4.29
N GLN A 51 13.14 -5.28 -4.73
CA GLN A 51 12.01 -4.87 -3.90
C GLN A 51 10.98 -5.99 -3.71
N ARG A 52 11.14 -7.13 -4.39
CA ARG A 52 10.23 -8.29 -4.24
C ARG A 52 10.29 -8.92 -2.85
N HIS A 53 11.35 -8.66 -2.09
CA HIS A 53 11.46 -9.13 -0.71
C HIS A 53 10.65 -8.21 0.22
N PRO A 54 9.76 -8.75 1.08
CA PRO A 54 8.91 -7.93 1.95
C PRO A 54 9.71 -6.96 2.83
N LEU A 55 10.84 -7.41 3.38
CA LEU A 55 11.70 -6.55 4.19
C LEU A 55 12.32 -5.41 3.38
N ALA A 56 12.69 -5.66 2.12
CA ALA A 56 13.28 -4.62 1.26
C ALA A 56 12.24 -3.55 0.90
N ALA A 57 11.00 -3.97 0.62
CA ALA A 57 9.88 -3.04 0.42
C ALA A 57 9.60 -2.21 1.68
N LEU A 58 9.65 -2.82 2.87
CA LEU A 58 9.47 -2.12 4.15
C LEU A 58 10.61 -1.15 4.47
N GLU A 59 11.86 -1.49 4.16
CA GLU A 59 13.01 -0.60 4.32
C GLU A 59 12.88 0.66 3.46
N LEU A 60 12.43 0.51 2.21
CA LEU A 60 12.18 1.61 1.28
C LEU A 60 11.08 2.57 1.73
N LEU A 61 10.10 2.07 2.48
CA LEU A 61 9.02 2.90 3.03
C LEU A 61 9.46 3.81 4.17
N GLY A 62 10.51 3.41 4.89
CA GLY A 62 10.91 4.01 6.15
C GLY A 62 9.86 3.82 7.27
N PRO A 63 10.16 4.28 8.49
CA PRO A 63 9.31 4.06 9.66
C PRO A 63 7.90 4.62 9.50
N ALA A 64 7.76 5.86 9.02
CA ALA A 64 6.45 6.49 8.80
C ALA A 64 5.61 5.79 7.72
N GLY A 65 6.26 5.34 6.62
CA GLY A 65 5.55 4.62 5.56
C GLY A 65 5.09 3.23 6.03
N ARG A 66 5.90 2.56 6.84
CA ARG A 66 5.55 1.28 7.45
C ARG A 66 4.34 1.38 8.37
N GLU A 67 4.31 2.37 9.26
CA GLU A 67 3.17 2.60 10.16
C GLU A 67 1.88 2.83 9.37
N MET A 68 1.94 3.67 8.34
CA MET A 68 0.79 3.94 7.47
C MET A 68 0.27 2.70 6.75
N VAL A 69 1.16 1.86 6.20
CA VAL A 69 0.76 0.60 5.52
C VAL A 69 0.13 -0.38 6.51
N LEU A 70 0.66 -0.49 7.73
CA LEU A 70 0.09 -1.34 8.78
C LEU A 70 -1.28 -0.84 9.23
N ASP A 71 -1.43 0.47 9.42
CA ASP A 71 -2.72 1.10 9.75
C ASP A 71 -3.78 0.81 8.68
N LEU A 72 -3.44 1.00 7.41
CA LEU A 72 -4.31 0.69 6.27
C LEU A 72 -4.67 -0.80 6.22
N TYR A 73 -3.70 -1.69 6.45
CA TYR A 73 -3.93 -3.12 6.51
C TYR A 73 -4.92 -3.48 7.61
N HIS A 74 -4.76 -2.93 8.83
CA HIS A 74 -5.69 -3.16 9.94
C HIS A 74 -7.09 -2.60 9.68
N ARG A 75 -7.20 -1.38 9.14
CA ARG A 75 -8.50 -0.78 8.79
C ARG A 75 -9.25 -1.61 7.74
N ARG A 76 -8.51 -2.16 6.77
CA ARG A 76 -9.08 -3.01 5.72
C ARG A 76 -9.48 -4.37 6.25
N ALA A 77 -8.63 -5.03 7.04
CA ALA A 77 -8.95 -6.29 7.69
C ALA A 77 -10.18 -6.17 8.63
N GLY A 78 -10.32 -5.05 9.34
CA GLY A 78 -11.50 -4.76 10.16
C GLY A 78 -12.76 -4.45 9.35
N SER A 79 -12.63 -3.83 8.17
CA SER A 79 -13.76 -3.54 7.27
C SER A 79 -14.25 -4.80 6.56
N ASP A 80 -13.33 -5.64 6.07
CA ASP A 80 -13.66 -6.94 5.45
C ASP A 80 -14.35 -7.86 6.47
N ALA A 81 -13.90 -7.87 7.74
CA ALA A 81 -14.55 -8.64 8.81
C ALA A 81 -15.95 -8.13 9.19
N SER A 82 -16.30 -6.88 8.85
CA SER A 82 -17.60 -6.29 9.15
C SER A 82 -18.61 -6.43 8.00
N GLN A 83 -18.17 -6.76 6.79
CA GLN A 83 -19.05 -7.00 5.63
C GLN A 83 -19.55 -8.45 5.51
N ASP A 84 -18.93 -9.39 6.26
CA ASP A 84 -19.33 -10.81 6.30
C ASP A 84 -20.25 -11.16 7.49
N ALA A 85 -20.82 -10.17 8.19
CA ALA A 85 -21.73 -10.34 9.34
C ALA A 85 -23.19 -10.02 9.01
#